data_AF-A0A2T7PAB5-F1
#
_entry.id   AF-A0A2T7PAB5-F1
#
_cell.length_a   1.000
_cell.length_b   1.000
_cell.length_c   1.000
_cell.angle_alpha   90.00
_cell.angle_beta   90.00
_cell.angle_gamma   90.00
#
_symmetry.space_group_name_H-M   'P 1'
#
loop_
_entity.id
_entity.type
_entity.pdbx_description
1 polymer ?
#
loop_
_entity_poly.entity_id
_entity_poly.type
_entity_poly.pdbx_seq_one_letter_code
_entity_poly.pdbx_strand_id
1 'polypeptide(L)'
;MDDIELDDQISAAIVTALQAGYRHIDTAWNYQCEKAVGEGLRQELQGGRIKREDLFITTKSTLLFEMEKLVDKGLVRSIGVSNFTIEQLTRLMNAPGIKYRPSYIQIEVHPYFTNSDLVDFCQKEGIVVTAYAPLGRAGVDYWGNKVANILEEPIILEMAAKYKKNPGQVALRWAVQRGMAIVPKSTNPGRLKSNIELFDLELTPEEMAAYFWPEQKSACLHSLLLERLSQLSLAPERRRTKEVTRFRNPCWYNSTINGQLECLPFFYLAGFPKCGTTDVFERISVHKHVLKPGYKEPHWITRLRYQGYNFNNYTRFFASPIENLIKSNASISGGYNPYIVGDGSASTFWDNNKWPLTPGNENCMEPGIINADYIRSLNPSVKVIIIVRNPAIRVFSDYVYFQVPNTSTPRPEDFHEKIVKQIVLLRTCFKTHSLRHCVYNESLNTVARVNIGIYYIYLEDWYQRFPRDQIHVLRLEDLRDNVTLQMRRIFQFLGLEMPDTKTMDLIKGMAVSNKGKSAAMLNKTKLILDNFYRPYNRRLAQIMKEKRYSWDSV
;
A
#
# COMPACT_ATOMS: atom_id res chain seq x y z
N MET A 1 -30.77 1.88 24.28
CA MET A 1 -30.02 1.39 25.44
C MET A 1 -29.61 2.63 26.17
N ASP A 2 -30.17 2.85 27.35
CA ASP A 2 -29.88 4.05 28.13
C ASP A 2 -28.44 3.98 28.66
N ASP A 3 -27.78 5.13 28.83
CA ASP A 3 -26.36 5.19 29.22
C ASP A 3 -26.06 4.43 30.53
N ILE A 4 -27.05 4.35 31.44
CA ILE A 4 -26.96 3.62 32.72
C ILE A 4 -26.81 2.11 32.49
N GLU A 5 -27.54 1.54 31.53
CA GLU A 5 -27.53 0.09 31.25
C GLU A 5 -26.20 -0.36 30.63
N LEU A 6 -25.54 0.52 29.88
CA LEU A 6 -24.23 0.27 29.30
C LEU A 6 -23.12 0.33 30.36
N ASP A 7 -23.16 1.31 31.25
CA ASP A 7 -22.19 1.46 32.34
C ASP A 7 -22.25 0.26 33.30
N ASP A 8 -23.45 -0.19 33.66
CA ASP A 8 -23.64 -1.40 34.49
C ASP A 8 -23.06 -2.65 33.80
N GLN A 9 -23.27 -2.79 32.49
CA GLN A 9 -22.71 -3.89 31.71
C GLN A 9 -21.17 -3.86 31.68
N ILE A 10 -20.56 -2.67 31.57
CA ILE A 10 -19.10 -2.50 31.57
C ILE A 10 -18.53 -2.82 32.96
N SER A 11 -19.14 -2.29 34.02
CA SER A 11 -18.74 -2.56 35.40
C SER A 11 -18.78 -4.07 35.71
N ALA A 12 -19.87 -4.74 35.35
CA ALA A 12 -20.02 -6.19 35.50
C ALA A 12 -18.99 -6.99 34.66
N ALA A 13 -18.65 -6.51 33.46
CA ALA A 13 -17.63 -7.13 32.63
C ALA A 13 -16.23 -7.02 33.26
N ILE A 14 -15.88 -5.89 33.89
CA ILE A 14 -14.62 -5.73 34.62
C ILE A 14 -14.54 -6.69 35.81
N VAL A 15 -15.60 -6.75 36.63
CA VAL A 15 -15.69 -7.69 37.76
C VAL A 15 -15.50 -9.13 37.28
N THR A 16 -16.20 -9.52 36.21
CA THR A 16 -16.10 -10.85 35.62
C THR A 16 -14.69 -11.14 35.11
N ALA A 17 -14.05 -10.19 34.44
CA ALA A 17 -12.68 -10.33 33.95
C ALA A 17 -11.69 -10.52 35.12
N LEU A 18 -11.77 -9.69 36.15
CA LEU A 18 -10.88 -9.79 37.32
C LEU A 18 -11.03 -11.14 38.04
N GLN A 19 -12.26 -11.63 38.20
CA GLN A 19 -12.55 -12.95 38.76
C GLN A 19 -12.06 -14.10 37.88
N ALA A 20 -12.05 -13.93 36.55
CA ALA A 20 -11.47 -14.90 35.62
C ALA A 20 -9.93 -14.89 35.61
N GLY A 21 -9.28 -13.93 36.27
CA GLY A 21 -7.82 -13.86 36.39
C GLY A 21 -7.16 -12.72 35.61
N TYR A 22 -7.92 -11.86 34.94
CA TYR A 22 -7.35 -10.68 34.28
C TYR A 22 -6.71 -9.74 35.31
N ARG A 23 -5.56 -9.19 34.98
CA ARG A 23 -4.84 -8.19 35.79
C ARG A 23 -4.46 -6.94 35.00
N HIS A 24 -4.66 -6.95 33.68
CA HIS A 24 -4.47 -5.79 32.80
C HIS A 24 -5.83 -5.31 32.27
N ILE A 25 -6.17 -4.04 32.53
CA ILE A 25 -7.34 -3.37 31.98
C ILE A 25 -6.89 -2.21 31.09
N ASP A 26 -7.34 -2.21 29.83
CA ASP A 26 -7.13 -1.12 28.88
C ASP A 26 -8.39 -0.27 28.75
N THR A 27 -8.24 1.04 28.95
CA THR A 27 -9.30 2.02 28.80
C THR A 27 -8.77 3.29 28.13
N ALA A 28 -9.64 4.29 27.94
CA ALA A 28 -9.27 5.62 27.50
C ALA A 28 -10.39 6.60 27.88
N TRP A 29 -10.02 7.86 28.14
CA TRP A 29 -10.99 8.93 28.39
C TRP A 29 -12.03 9.05 27.26
N ASN A 30 -11.60 8.91 26.01
CA ASN A 30 -12.48 9.04 24.85
C ASN A 30 -13.47 7.86 24.67
N TYR A 31 -13.33 6.78 25.44
CA TYR A 31 -14.32 5.68 25.44
C TYR A 31 -15.57 6.04 26.24
N GLN A 32 -15.53 7.13 27.01
CA GLN A 32 -16.64 7.63 27.82
C GLN A 32 -17.17 6.61 28.85
N CYS A 33 -16.34 5.65 29.25
CA CYS A 33 -16.72 4.57 30.18
C CYS A 33 -15.74 4.39 31.36
N GLU A 34 -14.76 5.29 31.55
CA GLU A 34 -13.77 5.17 32.63
C GLU A 34 -14.40 5.15 34.03
N LYS A 35 -15.56 5.81 34.19
CA LYS A 35 -16.33 5.77 35.44
C LYS A 35 -16.81 4.35 35.76
N ALA A 36 -17.50 3.70 34.82
CA ALA A 36 -17.96 2.32 34.94
C ALA A 36 -16.80 1.33 35.15
N VAL A 37 -15.67 1.53 34.45
CA VAL A 37 -14.45 0.74 34.67
C VAL A 37 -13.96 0.90 36.10
N GLY A 38 -13.88 2.13 36.61
CA GLY A 38 -13.48 2.43 37.98
C GLY A 38 -14.40 1.85 39.04
N GLU A 39 -15.71 1.77 38.77
CA GLU A 39 -16.69 1.12 39.65
C GLU A 39 -16.44 -0.38 39.75
N GLY A 40 -16.28 -1.08 38.62
CA GLY A 40 -15.98 -2.51 38.62
C GLY A 40 -14.66 -2.85 39.31
N LEU A 41 -13.62 -2.03 39.10
CA LEU A 41 -12.34 -2.15 39.81
C LEU A 41 -12.49 -1.98 41.32
N ARG A 42 -13.26 -0.98 41.76
CA ARG A 42 -13.47 -0.69 43.19
C ARG A 42 -14.16 -1.84 43.91
N GLN A 43 -15.13 -2.50 43.26
CA GLN A 43 -15.84 -3.64 43.83
C GLN A 43 -14.89 -4.78 44.19
N GLU A 44 -13.99 -5.17 43.29
CA GLU A 44 -13.04 -6.26 43.55
C GLU A 44 -11.92 -5.86 44.53
N LEU A 45 -11.49 -4.59 44.52
CA LEU A 45 -10.51 -4.07 45.49
C LEU A 45 -11.08 -4.04 46.92
N GLN A 46 -12.32 -3.58 47.11
CA GLN A 46 -12.99 -3.56 48.42
C GLN A 46 -13.28 -4.97 48.94
N GLY A 47 -13.53 -5.93 48.04
CA GLY A 47 -13.70 -7.33 48.38
C GLY A 47 -12.41 -8.03 48.87
N GLY A 48 -11.24 -7.38 48.78
CA GLY A 48 -9.97 -7.88 49.32
C GLY A 48 -9.34 -9.03 48.54
N ARG A 49 -9.97 -9.50 47.45
CA ARG A 49 -9.46 -10.60 46.61
C ARG A 49 -8.26 -10.21 45.75
N ILE A 50 -8.15 -8.93 45.41
CA ILE A 50 -7.11 -8.37 44.55
C ILE A 50 -6.63 -7.07 45.19
N LYS A 51 -5.33 -6.82 45.17
CA LYS A 51 -4.73 -5.56 45.63
C LYS A 51 -4.48 -4.62 44.45
N ARG A 52 -4.36 -3.32 44.72
CA ARG A 52 -4.03 -2.33 43.68
C ARG A 52 -2.72 -2.64 42.96
N GLU A 53 -1.75 -3.19 43.66
CA GLU A 53 -0.43 -3.59 43.13
C GLU A 53 -0.49 -4.79 42.18
N ASP A 54 -1.56 -5.59 42.23
CA ASP A 54 -1.79 -6.70 41.30
C ASP A 54 -2.34 -6.22 39.95
N LEU A 55 -2.74 -4.95 39.83
CA LEU A 55 -3.43 -4.41 38.66
C LEU A 55 -2.53 -3.51 37.81
N PHE A 56 -2.51 -3.80 36.51
CA PHE A 56 -2.00 -2.92 35.48
C PHE A 56 -3.18 -2.22 34.78
N ILE A 57 -3.28 -0.90 34.89
CA ILE A 57 -4.37 -0.13 34.30
C ILE A 57 -3.78 0.85 33.30
N THR A 58 -4.25 0.78 32.05
CA THR A 58 -3.82 1.65 30.96
C THR A 58 -4.94 2.61 30.61
N THR A 59 -4.65 3.92 30.56
CA THR A 59 -5.51 4.94 29.95
C THR A 59 -4.74 5.71 28.89
N LYS A 60 -5.44 6.51 28.09
CA LYS A 60 -4.90 7.20 26.90
C LYS A 60 -5.25 8.68 26.94
N SER A 61 -4.28 9.51 26.55
CA SER A 61 -4.41 10.96 26.43
C SER A 61 -3.82 11.44 25.10
N THR A 62 -4.32 12.56 24.59
CA THR A 62 -3.82 13.21 23.36
C THR A 62 -2.65 14.16 23.64
N LEU A 63 -2.34 14.44 24.91
CA LEU A 63 -1.33 15.42 25.33
C LEU A 63 0.08 14.82 25.46
N LEU A 64 0.72 14.47 24.33
CA LEU A 64 2.03 13.80 24.31
C LEU A 64 3.13 14.52 25.12
N PHE A 65 3.24 15.84 25.01
CA PHE A 65 4.34 16.62 25.61
C PHE A 65 4.24 16.81 27.14
N GLU A 66 3.11 16.47 27.74
CA GLU A 66 2.91 16.60 29.20
C GLU A 66 3.07 15.24 29.92
N MET A 67 3.23 14.15 29.17
CA MET A 67 3.27 12.78 29.72
C MET A 67 4.44 12.57 30.68
N GLU A 68 5.62 13.12 30.39
CA GLU A 68 6.80 13.01 31.27
C GLU A 68 6.58 13.67 32.63
N LYS A 69 5.85 14.79 32.67
CA LYS A 69 5.52 15.48 33.93
C LYS A 69 4.58 14.66 34.80
N LEU A 70 3.75 13.79 34.21
CA LEU A 70 2.88 12.88 34.97
C LEU A 70 3.71 11.80 35.68
N VAL A 71 4.78 11.33 35.05
CA VAL A 71 5.75 10.41 35.67
C VAL A 71 6.46 11.11 36.82
N ASP A 72 6.96 12.32 36.59
CA ASP A 72 7.68 13.11 37.61
C ASP A 72 6.82 13.41 38.85
N LYS A 73 5.50 13.57 38.68
CA LYS A 73 4.54 13.76 39.77
C LYS A 73 4.10 12.45 40.45
N GLY A 74 4.57 11.29 39.98
CA GLY A 74 4.16 9.98 40.47
C GLY A 74 2.70 9.62 40.18
N LEU A 75 2.04 10.33 39.27
CA LEU A 75 0.63 10.08 38.90
C LEU A 75 0.49 8.86 37.98
N VAL A 76 1.50 8.59 37.18
CA VAL A 76 1.60 7.39 36.33
C VAL A 76 2.94 6.70 36.56
N ARG A 77 2.96 5.37 36.51
CA ARG A 77 4.19 4.59 36.66
C ARG A 77 5.01 4.51 35.38
N SER A 78 4.36 4.60 34.23
CA SER A 78 4.98 4.41 32.91
C SER A 78 4.19 5.17 31.85
N ILE A 79 4.86 5.53 30.76
CA ILE A 79 4.25 6.21 29.61
C ILE A 79 4.62 5.49 28.32
N GLY A 80 3.70 5.54 27.35
CA GLY A 80 3.86 4.91 26.06
C GLY A 80 3.14 5.70 24.99
N VAL A 81 3.09 5.12 23.78
CA VAL A 81 2.41 5.72 22.63
C VAL A 81 1.43 4.75 22.01
N SER A 82 0.58 5.23 21.11
CA SER A 82 -0.34 4.38 20.35
C SER A 82 -0.47 4.90 18.93
N ASN A 83 -0.53 3.98 17.96
CA ASN A 83 -0.61 4.30 16.53
C ASN A 83 0.58 5.10 15.99
N PHE A 84 1.77 4.89 16.54
CA PHE A 84 3.00 5.51 16.03
C PHE A 84 3.65 4.63 14.97
N THR A 85 4.22 5.24 13.94
CA THR A 85 5.12 4.58 12.98
C THR A 85 6.54 4.45 13.54
N ILE A 86 7.37 3.64 12.89
CA ILE A 86 8.82 3.53 13.21
C ILE A 86 9.50 4.91 13.15
N GLU A 87 9.17 5.73 12.14
CA GLU A 87 9.73 7.08 12.00
C GLU A 87 9.34 7.98 13.18
N GLN A 88 8.07 7.95 13.59
CA GLN A 88 7.59 8.75 14.71
C GLN A 88 8.21 8.30 16.04
N LEU A 89 8.33 6.99 16.27
CA LEU A 89 9.04 6.44 17.43
C LEU A 89 10.50 6.86 17.44
N THR A 90 11.20 6.71 16.32
CA THR A 90 12.62 7.08 16.18
C THR A 90 12.82 8.57 16.46
N ARG A 91 11.96 9.42 15.90
CA ARG A 91 11.99 10.87 16.15
C ARG A 91 11.73 11.20 17.61
N LEU A 92 10.76 10.55 18.25
CA LEU A 92 10.45 10.75 19.67
C LEU A 92 11.64 10.34 20.54
N MET A 93 12.19 9.15 20.33
CA MET A 93 13.31 8.62 21.12
C MET A 93 14.61 9.42 20.96
N ASN A 94 14.79 10.08 19.81
CA ASN A 94 15.95 10.93 19.52
C ASN A 94 15.66 12.43 19.73
N ALA A 95 14.50 12.80 20.27
CA ALA A 95 14.16 14.19 20.48
C ALA A 95 15.09 14.82 21.54
N PRO A 96 15.66 16.02 21.29
CA PRO A 96 16.47 16.72 22.27
C PRO A 96 15.70 16.93 23.58
N GLY A 97 16.30 16.52 24.70
CA GLY A 97 15.70 16.71 26.02
C GLY A 97 14.68 15.65 26.45
N ILE A 98 14.50 14.55 25.70
CA ILE A 98 13.67 13.44 26.17
C ILE A 98 14.23 12.83 27.46
N LYS A 99 13.37 12.69 28.48
CA LYS A 99 13.71 12.15 29.80
C LYS A 99 13.29 10.70 29.96
N TYR A 100 12.11 10.34 29.42
CA TYR A 100 11.56 8.99 29.48
C TYR A 100 11.26 8.46 28.08
N ARG A 101 11.97 7.42 27.66
CA ARG A 101 11.62 6.69 26.42
C ARG A 101 10.26 5.98 26.60
N PRO A 102 9.46 5.85 25.53
CA PRO A 102 8.18 5.15 25.61
C PRO A 102 8.41 3.69 26.01
N SER A 103 7.78 3.24 27.10
CA SER A 103 7.97 1.88 27.62
C SER A 103 7.14 0.84 26.86
N TYR A 104 6.08 1.27 26.18
CA TYR A 104 5.23 0.42 25.36
C TYR A 104 4.57 1.20 24.21
N ILE A 105 4.10 0.45 23.21
CA ILE A 105 3.26 0.94 22.12
C ILE A 105 1.98 0.10 22.00
N GLN A 106 0.85 0.75 21.75
CA GLN A 106 -0.40 0.06 21.40
C GLN A 106 -0.77 0.26 19.92
N ILE A 107 -0.86 -0.82 19.15
CA ILE A 107 -1.08 -0.84 17.70
C ILE A 107 -2.03 -1.97 17.28
N GLU A 108 -2.65 -1.86 16.10
CA GLU A 108 -3.44 -2.94 15.52
C GLU A 108 -2.51 -4.09 15.19
N VAL A 109 -2.76 -5.26 15.77
CA VAL A 109 -2.05 -6.50 15.42
C VAL A 109 -3.01 -7.68 15.54
N HIS A 110 -3.16 -8.43 14.45
CA HIS A 110 -3.94 -9.67 14.39
C HIS A 110 -3.48 -10.49 13.17
N PRO A 111 -3.91 -11.75 12.97
CA PRO A 111 -3.44 -12.59 11.87
C PRO A 111 -3.52 -11.97 10.46
N TYR A 112 -4.52 -11.12 10.15
CA TYR A 112 -4.58 -10.38 8.87
C TYR A 112 -3.73 -9.10 8.79
N PHE A 113 -3.24 -8.59 9.91
CA PHE A 113 -2.47 -7.35 10.02
C PHE A 113 -1.42 -7.55 11.11
N THR A 114 -0.32 -8.19 10.73
CA THR A 114 0.72 -8.70 11.63
C THR A 114 1.63 -7.61 12.18
N ASN A 115 1.75 -6.50 11.44
CA ASN A 115 2.57 -5.33 11.75
C ASN A 115 4.03 -5.69 12.11
N SER A 116 4.58 -6.72 11.46
CA SER A 116 5.81 -7.40 11.91
C SER A 116 7.02 -6.48 12.02
N ASP A 117 7.25 -5.58 11.06
CA ASP A 117 8.39 -4.66 11.10
C ASP A 117 8.36 -3.74 12.33
N LEU A 118 7.18 -3.20 12.67
CA LEU A 118 7.03 -2.34 13.84
C LEU A 118 7.12 -3.14 15.13
N VAL A 119 6.58 -4.37 15.16
CA VAL A 119 6.71 -5.26 16.32
C VAL A 119 8.18 -5.57 16.59
N ASP A 120 8.91 -5.99 15.56
CA ASP A 120 10.32 -6.36 15.66
C ASP A 120 11.19 -5.15 16.05
N PHE A 121 10.91 -3.96 15.47
CA PHE A 121 11.56 -2.72 15.86
C PHE A 121 11.34 -2.40 17.34
N CYS A 122 10.09 -2.44 17.80
CA CYS A 122 9.75 -2.15 19.20
C CYS A 122 10.44 -3.14 20.15
N GLN A 123 10.39 -4.43 19.85
CA GLN A 123 11.02 -5.46 20.68
C GLN A 123 12.54 -5.30 20.76
N LYS A 124 13.21 -4.95 19.64
CA LYS A 124 14.65 -4.65 19.63
C LYS A 124 15.01 -3.43 20.47
N GLU A 125 14.16 -2.39 20.45
CA GLU A 125 14.32 -1.18 21.26
C GLU A 125 13.86 -1.35 22.72
N GLY A 126 13.41 -2.55 23.12
CA GLY A 126 12.90 -2.81 24.47
C GLY A 126 11.53 -2.19 24.77
N ILE A 127 10.77 -1.81 23.73
CA ILE A 127 9.42 -1.26 23.82
C ILE A 127 8.41 -2.42 23.78
N VAL A 128 7.60 -2.56 24.83
CA VAL A 128 6.55 -3.60 24.88
C VAL A 128 5.46 -3.29 23.84
N VAL A 129 5.06 -4.28 23.05
CA VAL A 129 3.95 -4.12 22.10
C VAL A 129 2.65 -4.63 22.71
N THR A 130 1.60 -3.83 22.63
CA THR A 130 0.23 -4.22 22.99
C THR A 130 -0.64 -4.23 21.74
N ALA A 131 -1.17 -5.39 21.37
CA ALA A 131 -2.07 -5.56 20.24
C ALA A 131 -3.50 -5.15 20.58
N TYR A 132 -4.00 -4.06 19.97
CA TYR A 132 -5.43 -3.77 19.96
C TYR A 132 -6.12 -4.47 18.78
N ALA A 133 -7.43 -4.67 18.92
CA ALA A 133 -8.25 -5.44 17.98
C ALA A 133 -7.67 -6.82 17.62
N PRO A 134 -7.15 -7.61 18.58
CA PRO A 134 -6.39 -8.83 18.29
C PRO A 134 -7.21 -9.94 17.59
N LEU A 135 -8.54 -9.79 17.53
CA LEU A 135 -9.47 -10.68 16.83
C LEU A 135 -10.02 -10.08 15.51
N GLY A 136 -9.38 -9.05 14.96
CA GLY A 136 -9.81 -8.41 13.71
C GLY A 136 -11.23 -7.84 13.79
N ARG A 137 -11.61 -7.34 14.97
CA ARG A 137 -12.97 -6.80 15.26
C ARG A 137 -14.11 -7.77 14.94
N ALA A 138 -13.84 -9.08 14.96
CA ALA A 138 -14.80 -10.13 14.62
C ALA A 138 -15.50 -9.90 13.26
N GLY A 139 -14.75 -9.41 12.26
CA GLY A 139 -15.27 -9.22 10.91
C GLY A 139 -16.10 -7.95 10.72
N VAL A 140 -15.87 -6.90 11.52
CA VAL A 140 -16.54 -5.60 11.40
C VAL A 140 -15.51 -4.46 11.35
N ASP A 141 -15.57 -3.60 10.34
CA ASP A 141 -14.68 -2.45 10.24
C ASP A 141 -15.08 -1.28 11.16
N TYR A 142 -14.32 -0.18 11.16
CA TYR A 142 -14.58 1.00 11.97
C TYR A 142 -15.91 1.71 11.65
N TRP A 143 -16.54 1.39 10.53
CA TRP A 143 -17.78 1.98 10.04
C TRP A 143 -18.98 1.03 10.20
N GLY A 144 -18.78 -0.15 10.79
CA GLY A 144 -19.83 -1.14 11.00
C GLY A 144 -20.06 -2.09 9.82
N ASN A 145 -19.24 -2.05 8.77
CA ASN A 145 -19.41 -2.94 7.62
C ASN A 145 -18.82 -4.32 7.91
N LYS A 146 -19.49 -5.36 7.38
CA LYS A 146 -18.98 -6.73 7.43
C LYS A 146 -17.74 -6.87 6.53
N VAL A 147 -16.64 -7.32 7.12
CA VAL A 147 -15.36 -7.64 6.46
C VAL A 147 -14.99 -9.09 6.73
N ALA A 148 -13.86 -9.54 6.17
CA ALA A 148 -13.34 -10.88 6.45
C ALA A 148 -13.15 -11.07 7.96
N ASN A 149 -13.53 -12.24 8.46
CA ASN A 149 -13.53 -12.55 9.88
C ASN A 149 -12.45 -13.60 10.17
N ILE A 150 -11.42 -13.21 10.92
CA ILE A 150 -10.30 -14.10 11.31
C ILE A 150 -10.82 -15.35 12.02
N LEU A 151 -11.93 -15.24 12.74
CA LEU A 151 -12.51 -16.35 13.49
C LEU A 151 -13.18 -17.42 12.60
N GLU A 152 -13.44 -17.10 11.33
CA GLU A 152 -14.07 -17.98 10.33
C GLU A 152 -13.05 -18.55 9.34
N GLU A 153 -11.77 -18.24 9.51
CA GLU A 153 -10.73 -18.63 8.58
C GLU A 153 -10.37 -20.12 8.67
N PRO A 154 -10.28 -20.88 7.55
CA PRO A 154 -10.12 -22.33 7.57
C PRO A 154 -8.96 -22.86 8.42
N ILE A 155 -7.75 -22.30 8.30
CA ILE A 155 -6.61 -22.70 9.14
C ILE A 155 -6.83 -22.39 10.63
N ILE A 156 -7.54 -21.30 11.01
CA ILE A 156 -7.83 -21.02 12.42
C ILE A 156 -8.82 -22.07 12.92
N LEU A 157 -9.82 -22.41 12.12
CA LEU A 157 -10.79 -23.46 12.43
C LEU A 157 -10.11 -24.84 12.56
N GLU A 158 -9.18 -25.15 11.66
CA GLU A 158 -8.38 -26.39 11.68
C GLU A 158 -7.49 -26.46 12.93
N MET A 159 -6.76 -25.38 13.25
CA MET A 159 -5.97 -25.30 14.48
C MET A 159 -6.85 -25.37 15.73
N ALA A 160 -7.97 -24.66 15.75
CA ALA A 160 -8.94 -24.71 16.84
C ALA A 160 -9.42 -26.15 17.08
N ALA A 161 -9.76 -26.89 16.01
CA ALA A 161 -10.12 -28.29 16.08
C ALA A 161 -8.96 -29.18 16.57
N LYS A 162 -7.75 -29.00 16.01
CA LYS A 162 -6.53 -29.73 16.39
C LYS A 162 -6.24 -29.61 17.88
N TYR A 163 -6.32 -28.39 18.41
CA TYR A 163 -5.97 -28.08 19.78
C TYR A 163 -7.14 -28.17 20.76
N LYS A 164 -8.35 -28.52 20.30
CA LYS A 164 -9.59 -28.51 21.10
C LYS A 164 -9.82 -27.16 21.79
N LYS A 165 -9.53 -26.08 21.05
CA LYS A 165 -9.71 -24.69 21.46
C LYS A 165 -10.73 -24.02 20.54
N ASN A 166 -11.16 -22.81 20.86
CA ASN A 166 -11.96 -22.01 19.92
C ASN A 166 -11.07 -21.09 19.05
N PRO A 167 -11.60 -20.60 17.93
CA PRO A 167 -10.86 -19.71 17.01
C PRO A 167 -10.27 -18.46 17.66
N GLY A 168 -10.97 -17.88 18.63
CA GLY A 168 -10.51 -16.72 19.37
C GLY A 168 -9.25 -17.04 20.17
N GLN A 169 -9.24 -18.16 20.90
CA GLN A 169 -8.07 -18.60 21.68
C GLN A 169 -6.83 -18.81 20.80
N VAL A 170 -7.01 -19.40 19.61
CA VAL A 170 -5.91 -19.58 18.64
C VAL A 170 -5.37 -18.24 18.16
N ALA A 171 -6.25 -17.32 17.73
CA ALA A 171 -5.85 -15.99 17.25
C ALA A 171 -5.20 -15.13 18.35
N LEU A 172 -5.66 -15.23 19.59
CA LEU A 172 -5.06 -14.54 20.74
C LEU A 172 -3.72 -15.14 21.13
N ARG A 173 -3.63 -16.47 21.21
CA ARG A 173 -2.38 -17.16 21.53
C ARG A 173 -1.29 -16.83 20.52
N TRP A 174 -1.66 -16.73 19.25
CA TRP A 174 -0.76 -16.32 18.20
C TRP A 174 -0.04 -15.00 18.51
N ALA A 175 -0.76 -13.97 18.97
CA ALA A 175 -0.16 -12.69 19.33
C ALA A 175 0.68 -12.79 20.62
N VAL A 176 0.20 -13.51 21.62
CA VAL A 176 0.93 -13.73 22.89
C VAL A 176 2.27 -14.44 22.66
N GLN A 177 2.27 -15.48 21.82
CA GLN A 177 3.46 -16.27 21.52
C GLN A 177 4.49 -15.52 20.66
N ARG A 178 4.09 -14.39 20.04
CA ARG A 178 5.01 -13.42 19.42
C ARG A 178 5.61 -12.43 20.42
N GLY A 179 5.37 -12.60 21.72
CA GLY A 179 5.92 -11.72 22.76
C GLY A 179 5.18 -10.38 22.88
N MET A 180 3.90 -10.34 22.53
CA MET A 180 3.06 -9.14 22.65
C MET A 180 2.05 -9.28 23.78
N ALA A 181 1.72 -8.17 24.44
CA ALA A 181 0.50 -8.07 25.23
C ALA A 181 -0.72 -7.96 24.29
N ILE A 182 -1.90 -8.37 24.75
CA ILE A 182 -3.14 -8.36 23.97
C ILE A 182 -4.27 -7.75 24.79
N VAL A 183 -5.16 -6.99 24.14
CA VAL A 183 -6.33 -6.38 24.81
C VAL A 183 -7.65 -6.73 24.09
N PRO A 184 -8.09 -8.00 24.11
CA PRO A 184 -9.37 -8.38 23.51
C PRO A 184 -10.56 -7.85 24.31
N LYS A 185 -11.51 -7.19 23.65
CA LYS A 185 -12.73 -6.65 24.27
C LYS A 185 -13.87 -7.66 24.24
N SER A 186 -14.55 -7.84 25.38
CA SER A 186 -15.86 -8.52 25.46
C SER A 186 -16.65 -8.03 26.68
N THR A 187 -17.96 -7.93 26.55
CA THR A 187 -18.89 -7.80 27.70
C THR A 187 -19.63 -9.11 28.00
N ASN A 188 -19.40 -10.16 27.20
CA ASN A 188 -19.99 -11.47 27.42
C ASN A 188 -19.11 -12.27 28.41
N PRO A 189 -19.67 -12.75 29.55
CA PRO A 189 -18.93 -13.47 30.57
C PRO A 189 -18.24 -14.75 30.09
N GLY A 190 -18.90 -15.53 29.23
CA GLY A 190 -18.34 -16.76 28.67
C GLY A 190 -17.12 -16.50 27.80
N ARG A 191 -17.18 -15.46 26.94
CA ARG A 191 -16.02 -15.04 26.13
C ARG A 191 -14.89 -14.48 26.97
N LEU A 192 -15.17 -13.75 28.06
CA LEU A 192 -14.14 -13.25 28.97
C LEU A 192 -13.35 -14.43 29.58
N LYS A 193 -14.06 -15.43 30.14
CA LYS A 193 -13.41 -16.64 30.68
C LYS A 193 -12.63 -17.39 29.59
N SER A 194 -13.23 -17.57 28.42
CA SER A 194 -12.57 -18.29 27.34
C SER A 194 -11.32 -17.59 26.79
N ASN A 195 -11.31 -16.26 26.72
CA ASN A 195 -10.21 -15.48 26.16
C ASN A 195 -8.92 -15.53 27.00
N ILE A 196 -8.98 -15.87 28.29
CA ILE A 196 -7.77 -16.02 29.14
C ILE A 196 -7.22 -17.45 29.16
N GLU A 197 -8.04 -18.44 28.77
CA GLU A 197 -7.70 -19.87 28.71
C GLU A 197 -6.87 -20.23 27.45
N LEU A 198 -5.80 -19.50 27.22
CA LEU A 198 -4.91 -19.63 26.05
C LEU A 198 -3.46 -19.99 26.40
N PHE A 199 -3.09 -20.03 27.68
CA PHE A 199 -1.70 -20.24 28.10
C PHE A 199 -1.28 -21.71 28.12
N ASP A 200 -2.23 -22.63 28.04
CA ASP A 200 -2.06 -24.07 27.84
C ASP A 200 -2.02 -24.48 26.35
N LEU A 201 -2.20 -23.52 25.43
CA LEU A 201 -2.04 -23.71 23.99
C LEU A 201 -0.63 -23.28 23.57
N GLU A 202 0.02 -24.08 22.73
CA GLU A 202 1.28 -23.72 22.07
C GLU A 202 1.18 -24.07 20.58
N LEU A 203 1.32 -23.04 19.73
CA LEU A 203 1.30 -23.17 18.28
C LEU A 203 2.70 -23.58 17.80
N THR A 204 2.81 -24.50 16.84
CA THR A 204 4.13 -24.87 16.32
C THR A 204 4.76 -23.72 15.52
N PRO A 205 6.08 -23.72 15.27
CA PRO A 205 6.70 -22.72 14.38
C PRO A 205 6.03 -22.62 13.00
N GLU A 206 5.59 -23.75 12.45
CA GLU A 206 4.88 -23.82 11.16
C GLU A 206 3.50 -23.16 11.26
N GLU A 207 2.75 -23.40 12.32
CA GLU A 207 1.44 -22.78 12.56
C GLU A 207 1.54 -21.29 12.89
N MET A 208 2.56 -20.93 13.67
CA MET A 208 2.97 -19.55 13.89
C MET A 208 3.44 -18.87 12.62
N ALA A 209 3.80 -19.62 11.58
CA ALA A 209 4.12 -19.14 10.24
C ALA A 209 2.96 -19.27 9.24
N ALA A 210 1.91 -20.01 9.58
CA ALA A 210 0.76 -20.30 8.75
C ALA A 210 -0.22 -19.12 8.79
N TYR A 211 0.14 -18.05 8.10
CA TYR A 211 -0.61 -16.80 8.06
C TYR A 211 -1.62 -16.72 6.93
N PHE A 212 -2.79 -16.17 7.27
CA PHE A 212 -3.84 -15.80 6.34
C PHE A 212 -3.54 -14.50 5.64
N TRP A 213 -3.45 -14.59 4.32
CA TRP A 213 -3.12 -13.50 3.41
C TRP A 213 -1.72 -12.92 3.66
N PRO A 214 -0.81 -12.95 2.68
CA PRO A 214 0.55 -12.51 2.89
C PRO A 214 0.56 -10.99 3.05
N GLU A 215 0.52 -10.51 4.29
CA GLU A 215 1.35 -9.38 4.64
C GLU A 215 2.80 -9.83 4.49
N GLN A 216 3.37 -9.46 3.35
CA GLN A 216 4.72 -8.93 3.22
C GLN A 216 5.70 -9.39 4.31
N LYS A 217 5.98 -10.70 4.42
CA LYS A 217 7.34 -11.15 4.75
C LYS A 217 8.22 -10.90 3.53
N SER A 218 8.33 -9.63 3.17
CA SER A 218 9.48 -9.11 2.46
C SER A 218 10.63 -9.27 3.44
N ALA A 219 11.45 -10.30 3.27
CA ALA A 219 12.76 -10.39 3.94
C ALA A 219 13.67 -9.16 3.63
N CYS A 220 13.23 -8.27 2.74
CA CYS A 220 13.75 -6.93 2.56
C CYS A 220 13.12 -5.96 3.58
N LEU A 221 13.78 -5.79 4.72
CA LEU A 221 13.43 -4.81 5.77
C LEU A 221 13.39 -3.38 5.18
N HIS A 222 12.24 -2.69 5.20
CA HIS A 222 12.12 -1.32 4.68
C HIS A 222 12.96 -0.29 5.47
N SER A 223 13.28 -0.59 6.74
CA SER A 223 14.11 0.28 7.61
C SER A 223 15.61 0.23 7.28
N LEU A 224 16.13 -0.90 6.80
CA LEU A 224 17.49 -0.98 6.23
C LEU A 224 17.57 -0.37 4.83
N LEU A 225 16.43 -0.18 4.16
CA LEU A 225 16.34 0.26 2.77
C LEU A 225 16.41 1.77 2.59
N LEU A 226 16.01 2.60 3.56
CA LEU A 226 16.20 4.05 3.47
C LEU A 226 17.64 4.48 3.77
N GLU A 227 18.29 3.85 4.77
CA GLU A 227 19.73 3.98 5.01
C GLU A 227 20.54 3.45 3.82
N ARG A 228 20.15 2.29 3.26
CA ARG A 228 20.78 1.79 2.04
C ARG A 228 20.45 2.59 0.80
N LEU A 229 19.27 3.18 0.61
CA LEU A 229 19.01 4.10 -0.52
C LEU A 229 19.87 5.37 -0.44
N SER A 230 20.28 5.77 0.77
CA SER A 230 21.28 6.83 0.96
C SER A 230 22.72 6.38 0.65
N GLN A 231 23.01 5.07 0.74
CA GLN A 231 24.33 4.45 0.49
C GLN A 231 24.47 3.78 -0.90
N LEU A 232 23.35 3.40 -1.51
CA LEU A 232 23.19 2.98 -2.88
C LEU A 232 23.53 4.20 -3.70
N SER A 233 24.59 4.08 -4.47
CA SER A 233 25.28 5.12 -5.22
C SER A 233 24.44 5.75 -6.35
N LEU A 234 23.22 6.20 -6.05
CA LEU A 234 22.52 7.24 -6.81
C LEU A 234 23.07 8.64 -6.49
N ALA A 235 24.25 8.68 -5.88
CA ALA A 235 25.16 9.81 -5.93
C ALA A 235 25.82 10.02 -7.32
N PRO A 236 25.07 10.15 -8.43
CA PRO A 236 25.29 11.30 -9.30
C PRO A 236 24.72 12.58 -8.68
N GLU A 237 23.81 12.44 -7.70
CA GLU A 237 23.00 13.51 -7.12
C GLU A 237 23.74 14.53 -6.24
N ARG A 238 25.04 14.38 -5.97
CA ARG A 238 25.86 15.42 -5.29
C ARG A 238 26.60 16.36 -6.25
N ARG A 239 26.24 16.38 -7.55
CA ARG A 239 26.79 17.35 -8.53
C ARG A 239 25.73 18.30 -9.10
N ARG A 240 24.67 18.57 -8.35
CA ARG A 240 23.70 19.62 -8.68
C ARG A 240 24.35 20.98 -8.40
N THR A 241 24.76 21.70 -9.45
CA THR A 241 25.49 22.96 -9.28
C THR A 241 24.57 24.16 -9.06
N LYS A 242 23.46 24.22 -9.79
CA LYS A 242 22.44 25.27 -9.67
C LYS A 242 21.09 24.72 -10.08
N GLU A 243 20.17 24.67 -9.12
CA GLU A 243 18.77 24.30 -9.36
C GLU A 243 18.06 25.42 -10.13
N VAL A 244 17.21 25.02 -11.08
CA VAL A 244 16.43 25.95 -11.90
C VAL A 244 14.99 25.93 -11.41
N THR A 245 14.69 26.76 -10.41
CA THR A 245 13.41 26.78 -9.68
C THR A 245 12.24 27.40 -10.45
N ARG A 246 12.48 27.96 -11.64
CA ARG A 246 11.43 28.59 -12.46
C ARG A 246 10.55 27.61 -13.21
N PHE A 247 10.89 26.32 -13.26
CA PHE A 247 10.12 25.29 -13.97
C PHE A 247 9.41 24.36 -12.99
N ARG A 248 8.26 23.81 -13.38
CA ARG A 248 7.57 22.80 -12.56
C ARG A 248 8.31 21.47 -12.56
N ASN A 249 8.94 21.11 -13.69
CA ASN A 249 9.87 19.99 -13.76
C ASN A 249 11.11 20.29 -12.91
N PRO A 250 11.57 19.35 -12.04
CA PRO A 250 12.85 19.51 -11.37
C PRO A 250 13.97 19.53 -12.41
N CYS A 251 14.71 20.64 -12.48
CA CYS A 251 15.75 20.85 -13.48
C CYS A 251 17.03 21.44 -12.85
N TRP A 252 18.19 21.07 -13.39
CA TRP A 252 19.49 21.57 -12.97
C TRP A 252 20.47 21.64 -14.14
N TYR A 253 21.50 22.47 -13.99
CA TYR A 253 22.62 22.48 -14.93
C TYR A 253 23.73 21.53 -14.47
N ASN A 254 24.22 20.70 -15.39
CA ASN A 254 25.30 19.76 -15.14
C ASN A 254 26.66 20.37 -15.54
N SER A 255 27.48 20.72 -14.55
CA SER A 255 28.80 21.34 -14.78
C SER A 255 29.82 20.39 -15.41
N THR A 256 29.61 19.07 -15.31
CA THR A 256 30.52 18.08 -15.91
C THR A 256 30.28 17.86 -17.40
N ILE A 257 29.18 18.38 -17.95
CA ILE A 257 28.82 18.29 -19.36
C ILE A 257 28.50 19.68 -19.89
N ASN A 258 29.49 20.58 -19.91
CA ASN A 258 29.40 21.93 -20.49
C ASN A 258 28.19 22.77 -20.03
N GLY A 259 27.68 22.55 -18.81
CA GLY A 259 26.50 23.27 -18.32
C GLY A 259 25.21 22.88 -19.05
N GLN A 260 25.08 21.63 -19.49
CA GLN A 260 23.86 21.12 -20.12
C GLN A 260 22.68 21.09 -19.14
N LEU A 261 21.48 21.44 -19.61
CA LEU A 261 20.27 21.33 -18.79
C LEU A 261 19.82 19.88 -18.72
N GLU A 262 19.51 19.43 -17.50
CA GLU A 262 18.90 18.15 -17.19
C GLU A 262 17.59 18.38 -16.45
N CYS A 263 16.57 17.59 -16.75
CA CYS A 263 15.27 17.69 -16.11
C CYS A 263 14.68 16.30 -15.84
N LEU A 264 13.95 16.18 -14.74
CA LEU A 264 13.11 15.02 -14.43
C LEU A 264 11.67 15.26 -14.92
N PRO A 265 10.90 14.20 -15.18
CA PRO A 265 9.48 14.36 -15.51
C PRO A 265 8.70 14.94 -14.34
N PHE A 266 7.75 15.82 -14.65
CA PHE A 266 6.79 16.37 -13.69
C PHE A 266 5.72 15.35 -13.31
N PHE A 267 5.33 14.53 -14.29
CA PHE A 267 4.38 13.45 -14.08
C PHE A 267 4.78 12.17 -14.83
N TYR A 268 4.32 11.04 -14.30
CA TYR A 268 4.33 9.76 -14.99
C TYR A 268 2.90 9.40 -15.39
N LEU A 269 2.66 9.16 -16.68
CA LEU A 269 1.52 8.38 -17.13
C LEU A 269 1.93 6.91 -17.16
N ALA A 270 1.76 6.28 -16.01
CA ALA A 270 2.01 4.88 -15.80
C ALA A 270 0.69 4.09 -16.00
N GLY A 271 0.76 2.76 -16.04
CA GLY A 271 -0.45 1.95 -16.20
C GLY A 271 -0.07 0.51 -16.46
N PHE A 272 -0.91 -0.20 -17.21
CA PHE A 272 -0.64 -1.57 -17.61
C PHE A 272 -0.64 -1.70 -19.14
N PRO A 273 0.05 -2.71 -19.72
CA PRO A 273 -0.03 -2.94 -21.14
C PRO A 273 -1.49 -3.08 -21.56
N LYS A 274 -1.85 -2.43 -22.66
CA LYS A 274 -3.20 -2.46 -23.26
C LYS A 274 -4.30 -1.80 -22.42
N CYS A 275 -3.93 -0.87 -21.54
CA CYS A 275 -4.86 0.00 -20.82
C CYS A 275 -5.04 1.39 -21.46
N GLY A 276 -4.34 1.73 -22.55
CA GLY A 276 -4.58 2.99 -23.29
C GLY A 276 -3.71 4.18 -22.89
N THR A 277 -2.55 3.93 -22.27
CA THR A 277 -1.57 4.99 -21.92
C THR A 277 -1.20 5.89 -23.10
N THR A 278 -0.97 5.34 -24.29
CA THR A 278 -0.64 6.16 -25.47
C THR A 278 -1.76 7.13 -25.85
N ASP A 279 -3.03 6.69 -25.80
CA ASP A 279 -4.17 7.54 -26.11
C ASP A 279 -4.29 8.70 -25.11
N VAL A 280 -4.20 8.40 -23.82
CA VAL A 280 -4.21 9.44 -22.77
C VAL A 280 -3.02 10.38 -22.90
N PHE A 281 -1.81 9.88 -23.18
CA PHE A 281 -0.62 10.71 -23.32
C PHE A 281 -0.76 11.72 -24.46
N GLU A 282 -1.24 11.27 -25.63
CA GLU A 282 -1.46 12.16 -26.76
C GLU A 282 -2.54 13.20 -26.44
N ARG A 283 -3.63 12.82 -25.76
CA ARG A 283 -4.68 13.76 -25.32
C ARG A 283 -4.18 14.80 -24.33
N ILE A 284 -3.37 14.41 -23.35
CA ILE A 284 -2.73 15.33 -22.40
C ILE A 284 -1.82 16.31 -23.16
N SER A 285 -1.07 15.81 -24.16
CA SER A 285 -0.12 16.60 -24.95
C SER A 285 -0.76 17.64 -25.87
N VAL A 286 -2.09 17.67 -26.01
CA VAL A 286 -2.79 18.75 -26.73
C VAL A 286 -2.85 20.03 -25.90
N HIS A 287 -2.74 19.94 -24.58
CA HIS A 287 -2.78 21.11 -23.71
C HIS A 287 -1.58 22.01 -23.97
N LYS A 288 -1.82 23.32 -24.16
CA LYS A 288 -0.78 24.32 -24.48
C LYS A 288 0.38 24.47 -23.48
N HIS A 289 0.28 23.89 -22.29
CA HIS A 289 1.29 23.92 -21.21
C HIS A 289 1.95 22.55 -21.02
N VAL A 290 1.63 21.57 -21.86
CA VAL A 290 2.29 20.26 -21.85
C VAL A 290 3.20 20.20 -23.07
N LEU A 291 4.51 20.11 -22.84
CA LEU A 291 5.47 19.90 -23.91
C LEU A 291 5.65 18.41 -24.15
N LYS A 292 5.75 18.00 -25.42
CA LYS A 292 6.09 16.62 -25.76
C LYS A 292 7.56 16.34 -25.39
N PRO A 293 7.85 15.22 -24.71
CA PRO A 293 9.24 14.84 -24.45
C PRO A 293 9.95 14.52 -25.77
N GLY A 294 11.28 14.60 -25.76
CA GLY A 294 12.10 14.22 -26.91
C GLY A 294 11.92 12.76 -27.33
N TYR A 295 11.50 11.90 -26.39
CA TYR A 295 11.15 10.51 -26.66
C TYR A 295 10.06 10.01 -25.71
N LYS A 296 9.02 9.38 -26.24
CA LYS A 296 7.97 8.74 -25.43
C LYS A 296 8.36 7.30 -25.11
N GLU A 297 8.02 6.88 -23.90
CA GLU A 297 8.38 5.57 -23.35
C GLU A 297 9.90 5.32 -23.30
N PRO A 298 10.68 6.16 -22.60
CA PRO A 298 12.11 5.96 -22.48
C PRO A 298 12.48 4.68 -21.73
N HIS A 299 11.57 4.10 -20.92
CA HIS A 299 11.75 2.84 -20.20
C HIS A 299 13.01 2.74 -19.33
N TRP A 300 13.59 3.89 -19.01
CA TRP A 300 14.81 3.98 -18.21
C TRP A 300 14.55 3.52 -16.78
N ILE A 301 13.49 4.03 -16.14
CA ILE A 301 13.08 3.63 -14.78
C ILE A 301 12.91 2.11 -14.63
N THR A 302 12.52 1.40 -15.71
CA THR A 302 12.31 -0.05 -15.69
C THR A 302 13.55 -0.80 -16.18
N ARG A 303 13.56 -1.30 -17.42
CA ARG A 303 14.56 -2.24 -17.92
C ARG A 303 15.85 -1.60 -18.40
N LEU A 304 15.81 -0.38 -18.95
CA LEU A 304 17.01 0.20 -19.58
C LEU A 304 18.03 0.72 -18.57
N ARG A 305 17.64 1.06 -17.33
CA ARG A 305 18.57 1.40 -16.24
C ARG A 305 19.57 0.28 -15.97
N TYR A 306 19.17 -0.99 -16.14
CA TYR A 306 20.01 -2.16 -15.91
C TYR A 306 20.79 -2.61 -17.15
N GLN A 307 20.59 -1.97 -18.31
CA GLN A 307 21.22 -2.33 -19.59
C GLN A 307 22.31 -1.32 -20.00
N GLY A 308 22.80 -0.51 -19.05
CA GLY A 308 23.84 0.48 -19.31
C GLY A 308 23.35 1.78 -19.97
N TYR A 309 22.03 2.00 -20.05
CA TYR A 309 21.51 3.25 -20.59
C TYR A 309 21.75 4.39 -19.58
N ASN A 310 22.41 5.45 -20.05
CA ASN A 310 22.86 6.53 -19.17
C ASN A 310 21.68 7.38 -18.65
N PHE A 311 21.70 7.70 -17.35
CA PHE A 311 20.73 8.59 -16.71
C PHE A 311 20.65 9.97 -17.36
N ASN A 312 21.77 10.51 -17.82
CA ASN A 312 21.81 11.81 -18.48
C ASN A 312 21.03 11.76 -19.80
N ASN A 313 21.09 10.65 -20.54
CA ASN A 313 20.27 10.49 -21.75
C ASN A 313 18.76 10.46 -21.41
N TYR A 314 18.40 9.90 -20.25
CA TYR A 314 17.03 9.91 -19.76
C TYR A 314 16.54 11.32 -19.41
N THR A 315 17.31 12.09 -18.64
CA THR A 315 16.96 13.46 -18.26
C THR A 315 16.87 14.39 -19.47
N ARG A 316 17.66 14.12 -20.52
CA ARG A 316 17.63 14.86 -21.79
C ARG A 316 16.31 14.81 -22.53
N PHE A 317 15.53 13.73 -22.41
CA PHE A 317 14.21 13.65 -23.04
C PHE A 317 13.25 14.70 -22.49
N PHE A 318 13.44 15.14 -21.24
CA PHE A 318 12.59 16.15 -20.61
C PHE A 318 13.21 17.56 -20.67
N ALA A 319 14.54 17.66 -20.68
CA ALA A 319 15.24 18.94 -20.78
C ALA A 319 15.19 19.57 -22.18
N SER A 320 15.30 18.76 -23.25
CA SER A 320 15.28 19.23 -24.64
C SER A 320 14.09 20.15 -24.99
N PRO A 321 12.83 19.78 -24.70
CA PRO A 321 11.70 20.68 -24.98
C PRO A 321 11.74 21.97 -24.15
N ILE A 322 12.25 21.93 -22.91
CA ILE A 322 12.40 23.11 -22.05
C ILE A 322 13.50 24.05 -22.59
N GLU A 323 14.62 23.51 -23.08
CA GLU A 323 15.67 24.31 -23.72
C GLU A 323 15.16 25.04 -24.97
N ASN A 324 14.36 24.37 -25.79
CA ASN A 324 13.76 24.99 -26.97
C ASN A 324 12.83 26.14 -26.58
N LEU A 325 12.08 25.99 -25.49
CA LEU A 325 11.25 27.06 -24.93
C LEU A 325 12.08 28.23 -24.40
N ILE A 326 13.23 27.97 -23.76
CA ILE A 326 14.14 29.02 -23.29
C ILE A 326 14.72 29.80 -24.49
N LYS A 327 15.15 29.10 -25.55
CA LYS A 327 15.78 29.70 -26.73
C LYS A 327 14.82 30.55 -27.57
N SER A 328 13.52 30.24 -27.56
CA SER A 328 12.54 30.94 -28.38
C SER A 328 12.11 32.32 -27.84
N ASN A 329 12.69 32.81 -26.73
CA ASN A 329 12.34 34.09 -26.09
C ASN A 329 10.82 34.27 -25.84
N ALA A 330 10.06 33.17 -25.73
CA ALA A 330 8.64 33.22 -25.41
C ALA A 330 8.47 33.87 -24.03
N SER A 331 8.16 35.17 -24.01
CA SER A 331 7.98 36.07 -22.86
C SER A 331 8.00 35.37 -21.50
N ILE A 332 9.21 35.09 -20.99
CA ILE A 332 9.45 34.64 -19.61
C ILE A 332 9.46 35.90 -18.73
N SER A 333 8.42 36.72 -18.84
CA SER A 333 8.25 37.95 -18.06
C SER A 333 7.33 37.61 -16.88
N GLY A 334 7.90 37.20 -15.74
CA GLY A 334 7.11 36.98 -14.51
C GLY A 334 7.52 35.84 -13.57
N GLY A 335 8.75 35.34 -13.63
CA GLY A 335 9.34 34.53 -12.53
C GLY A 335 8.96 33.04 -12.44
N TYR A 336 7.84 32.58 -13.01
CA TYR A 336 7.44 31.16 -13.00
C TYR A 336 6.91 30.66 -14.34
N ASN A 337 7.32 29.45 -14.76
CA ASN A 337 6.98 28.86 -16.05
C ASN A 337 5.91 27.76 -15.89
N PRO A 338 4.75 27.87 -16.57
CA PRO A 338 3.63 26.95 -16.38
C PRO A 338 3.80 25.60 -17.11
N TYR A 339 4.82 25.45 -17.95
CA TYR A 339 4.97 24.29 -18.81
C TYR A 339 5.46 23.06 -18.02
N ILE A 340 4.93 21.91 -18.40
CA ILE A 340 5.29 20.61 -17.83
C ILE A 340 5.68 19.62 -18.93
N VAL A 341 6.57 18.70 -18.58
CA VAL A 341 6.95 17.54 -19.42
C VAL A 341 6.78 16.28 -18.60
N GLY A 342 6.18 15.24 -19.17
CA GLY A 342 5.94 13.97 -18.48
C GLY A 342 6.53 12.77 -19.18
N ASP A 343 6.61 11.66 -18.45
CA ASP A 343 7.01 10.35 -18.95
C ASP A 343 5.78 9.49 -19.19
N GLY A 344 5.66 8.93 -20.40
CA GLY A 344 4.53 8.11 -20.84
C GLY A 344 4.78 6.60 -20.88
N SER A 345 5.83 6.10 -20.21
CA SER A 345 6.14 4.66 -20.14
C SER A 345 5.07 3.87 -19.37
N ALA A 346 4.25 3.10 -20.08
CA ALA A 346 3.24 2.25 -19.44
C ALA A 346 3.86 1.22 -18.47
N SER A 347 5.08 0.77 -18.76
CA SER A 347 5.78 -0.24 -17.96
C SER A 347 6.12 0.24 -16.55
N THR A 348 6.25 1.54 -16.33
CA THR A 348 6.77 2.14 -15.08
C THR A 348 6.07 1.62 -13.83
N PHE A 349 4.75 1.40 -13.91
CA PHE A 349 3.95 0.98 -12.76
C PHE A 349 4.21 -0.47 -12.31
N TRP A 350 4.28 -1.40 -13.26
CA TRP A 350 4.26 -2.85 -12.98
C TRP A 350 5.57 -3.56 -13.30
N ASP A 351 6.38 -3.05 -14.24
CA ASP A 351 7.60 -3.69 -14.74
C ASP A 351 8.75 -3.49 -13.74
N ASN A 352 8.65 -4.22 -12.63
CA ASN A 352 9.67 -4.32 -11.61
C ASN A 352 10.51 -5.59 -11.81
N ASN A 353 10.49 -6.21 -12.99
CA ASN A 353 11.07 -7.53 -13.22
C ASN A 353 12.57 -7.63 -12.91
N LYS A 354 13.28 -6.50 -12.96
CA LYS A 354 14.70 -6.40 -12.63
C LYS A 354 14.96 -6.03 -11.16
N TRP A 355 13.95 -6.17 -10.31
CA TRP A 355 14.09 -5.95 -8.87
C TRP A 355 15.23 -6.76 -8.21
N PRO A 356 15.59 -8.00 -8.64
CA PRO A 356 16.72 -8.70 -8.01
C PRO A 356 18.08 -8.03 -8.34
N LEU A 357 18.12 -7.22 -9.40
CA LEU A 357 19.29 -6.42 -9.77
C LEU A 357 19.29 -5.04 -9.11
N THR A 358 18.20 -4.66 -8.43
CA THR A 358 18.16 -3.42 -7.67
C THR A 358 18.99 -3.62 -6.40
N PRO A 359 20.08 -2.88 -6.22
CA PRO A 359 20.86 -3.08 -5.02
C PRO A 359 20.04 -2.60 -3.81
N GLY A 360 20.18 -3.29 -2.68
CA GLY A 360 19.23 -3.29 -1.55
C GLY A 360 18.20 -4.43 -1.57
N ASN A 361 18.02 -5.13 -2.70
CA ASN A 361 17.19 -6.33 -2.79
C ASN A 361 17.97 -7.65 -2.67
N GLU A 362 19.22 -7.60 -2.21
CA GLU A 362 20.05 -8.79 -2.06
C GLU A 362 19.40 -9.79 -1.09
N ASN A 363 19.35 -11.06 -1.48
CA ASN A 363 18.76 -12.15 -0.69
C ASN A 363 17.25 -12.01 -0.41
N CYS A 364 16.56 -11.08 -1.06
CA CYS A 364 15.12 -10.94 -0.91
C CYS A 364 14.39 -11.94 -1.80
N MET A 365 13.32 -12.53 -1.26
CA MET A 365 12.45 -13.42 -2.01
C MET A 365 11.40 -12.66 -2.83
N GLU A 366 11.15 -11.38 -2.51
CA GLU A 366 10.23 -10.50 -3.23
C GLU A 366 10.81 -9.07 -3.28
N PRO A 367 10.35 -8.17 -4.18
CA PRO A 367 10.93 -6.84 -4.31
C PRO A 367 10.81 -6.02 -3.02
N GLY A 368 11.93 -5.57 -2.44
CA GLY A 368 11.94 -4.56 -1.38
C GLY A 368 11.83 -3.15 -1.94
N ILE A 369 12.85 -2.77 -2.72
CA ILE A 369 12.89 -1.57 -3.56
C ILE A 369 12.24 -1.88 -4.91
N ILE A 370 11.28 -1.05 -5.28
CA ILE A 370 10.61 -1.04 -6.58
C ILE A 370 10.81 0.29 -7.31
N ASN A 371 10.30 0.38 -8.53
CA ASN A 371 10.38 1.60 -9.35
C ASN A 371 9.80 2.84 -8.63
N ALA A 372 8.77 2.65 -7.82
CA ALA A 372 8.14 3.72 -7.04
C ALA A 372 9.10 4.36 -6.03
N ASP A 373 9.90 3.56 -5.31
CA ASP A 373 10.92 4.07 -4.38
C ASP A 373 11.93 4.95 -5.11
N TYR A 374 12.38 4.47 -6.26
CA TYR A 374 13.35 5.16 -7.09
C TYR A 374 12.81 6.47 -7.68
N ILE A 375 11.55 6.47 -8.14
CA ILE A 375 10.90 7.69 -8.63
C ILE A 375 10.78 8.71 -7.50
N ARG A 376 10.36 8.27 -6.30
CA ARG A 376 10.21 9.14 -5.13
C ARG A 376 11.54 9.75 -4.71
N SER A 377 12.63 8.98 -4.75
CA SER A 377 13.95 9.50 -4.39
C SER A 377 14.41 10.58 -5.38
N LEU A 378 14.15 10.40 -6.67
CA LEU A 378 14.51 11.40 -7.69
C LEU A 378 13.63 12.65 -7.63
N ASN A 379 12.31 12.47 -7.52
CA ASN A 379 11.33 13.55 -7.51
C ASN A 379 10.20 13.24 -6.49
N PRO A 380 10.35 13.69 -5.23
CA PRO A 380 9.35 13.47 -4.19
C PRO A 380 7.97 14.09 -4.50
N SER A 381 7.92 15.15 -5.32
CA SER A 381 6.71 15.91 -5.63
C SER A 381 6.02 15.48 -6.92
N VAL A 382 6.48 14.39 -7.54
CA VAL A 382 5.95 13.90 -8.81
C VAL A 382 4.44 13.59 -8.76
N LYS A 383 3.75 13.77 -9.89
CA LYS A 383 2.37 13.31 -10.06
C LYS A 383 2.32 12.02 -10.87
N VAL A 384 1.51 11.06 -10.48
CA VAL A 384 1.43 9.75 -11.12
C VAL A 384 0.00 9.51 -11.57
N ILE A 385 -0.20 9.29 -12.86
CA ILE A 385 -1.47 8.85 -13.42
C ILE A 385 -1.34 7.37 -13.72
N ILE A 386 -2.23 6.54 -13.18
CA ILE A 386 -2.26 5.09 -13.41
C ILE A 386 -3.53 4.77 -14.20
N ILE A 387 -3.38 4.20 -15.40
CA ILE A 387 -4.52 3.70 -16.16
C ILE A 387 -4.67 2.18 -16.04
N VAL A 388 -5.87 1.75 -15.64
CA VAL A 388 -6.30 0.34 -15.53
C VAL A 388 -7.45 0.04 -16.48
N ARG A 389 -7.75 -1.24 -16.66
CA ARG A 389 -8.86 -1.78 -17.47
C ARG A 389 -9.26 -3.12 -16.88
N ASN A 390 -10.50 -3.59 -17.09
CA ASN A 390 -10.90 -4.95 -16.76
C ASN A 390 -9.77 -5.96 -17.10
N PRO A 391 -9.25 -6.69 -16.10
CA PRO A 391 -8.03 -7.47 -16.26
C PRO A 391 -8.18 -8.67 -17.19
N ALA A 392 -9.38 -9.24 -17.34
CA ALA A 392 -9.68 -10.31 -18.29
C ALA A 392 -9.60 -9.80 -19.74
N ILE A 393 -10.21 -8.65 -20.01
CA ILE A 393 -10.15 -8.04 -21.35
C ILE A 393 -8.73 -7.51 -21.65
N ARG A 394 -8.02 -7.02 -20.63
CA ARG A 394 -6.63 -6.56 -20.74
C ARG A 394 -5.70 -7.70 -21.15
N VAL A 395 -5.73 -8.86 -20.47
CA VAL A 395 -4.85 -10.00 -20.81
C VAL A 395 -5.14 -10.59 -22.19
N PHE A 396 -6.41 -10.57 -22.64
CA PHE A 396 -6.72 -10.97 -24.01
C PHE A 396 -6.18 -9.97 -25.05
N SER A 397 -6.37 -8.67 -24.81
CA SER A 397 -5.80 -7.63 -25.67
C SER A 397 -4.28 -7.69 -25.72
N ASP A 398 -3.65 -8.13 -24.63
CA ASP A 398 -2.23 -8.34 -24.49
C ASP A 398 -1.74 -9.48 -25.38
N TYR A 399 -2.40 -10.64 -25.29
CA TYR A 399 -2.14 -11.80 -26.13
C TYR A 399 -2.23 -11.46 -27.62
N VAL A 400 -3.34 -10.83 -28.04
CA VAL A 400 -3.57 -10.48 -29.46
C VAL A 400 -2.49 -9.55 -30.01
N TYR A 401 -1.97 -8.65 -29.17
CA TYR A 401 -0.98 -7.66 -29.59
C TYR A 401 0.44 -8.19 -29.60
N PHE A 402 0.85 -8.93 -28.56
CA PHE A 402 2.25 -9.34 -28.38
C PHE A 402 2.56 -10.77 -28.84
N GLN A 403 1.57 -11.66 -28.91
CA GLN A 403 1.81 -13.08 -29.17
C GLN A 403 1.23 -13.58 -30.50
N VAL A 404 0.38 -12.81 -31.16
CA VAL A 404 -0.18 -13.19 -32.47
C VAL A 404 0.55 -12.41 -33.56
N PRO A 405 1.18 -13.06 -34.56
CA PRO A 405 1.82 -12.39 -35.69
C PRO A 405 0.82 -11.53 -36.47
N ASN A 406 1.25 -10.38 -37.02
CA ASN A 406 0.38 -9.45 -37.75
C ASN A 406 -0.35 -10.06 -38.94
N THR A 407 0.19 -11.12 -39.52
CA THR A 407 -0.35 -11.89 -40.63
C THR A 407 -1.37 -12.95 -40.23
N SER A 408 -1.62 -13.15 -38.93
CA SER A 408 -2.46 -14.24 -38.42
C SER A 408 -3.68 -13.73 -37.65
N THR A 409 -4.77 -14.48 -37.74
CA THR A 409 -5.97 -14.28 -36.91
C THR A 409 -5.79 -14.98 -35.56
N PRO A 410 -6.06 -14.32 -34.41
CA PRO A 410 -6.00 -14.96 -33.11
C PRO A 410 -7.01 -16.11 -33.02
N ARG A 411 -6.54 -17.34 -32.74
CA ARG A 411 -7.43 -18.47 -32.44
C ARG A 411 -7.86 -18.43 -30.96
N PRO A 412 -9.17 -18.36 -30.65
CA PRO A 412 -9.64 -18.30 -29.27
C PRO A 412 -9.27 -19.53 -28.41
N GLU A 413 -9.10 -20.70 -29.04
CA GLU A 413 -8.70 -21.96 -28.41
C GLU A 413 -7.25 -21.92 -27.92
N ASP A 414 -6.33 -21.39 -28.74
CA ASP A 414 -4.93 -21.20 -28.34
C ASP A 414 -4.82 -20.30 -27.11
N PHE A 415 -5.61 -19.22 -27.09
CA PHE A 415 -5.67 -18.34 -25.93
C PHE A 415 -6.24 -19.07 -24.70
N HIS A 416 -7.28 -19.88 -24.87
CA HIS A 416 -7.86 -20.66 -23.78
C HIS A 416 -6.84 -21.59 -23.13
N GLU A 417 -6.11 -22.37 -23.92
CA GLU A 417 -5.07 -23.28 -23.40
C GLU A 417 -3.98 -22.54 -22.64
N LYS A 418 -3.53 -21.40 -23.18
CA LYS A 418 -2.54 -20.54 -22.52
C LYS A 418 -3.03 -20.03 -21.18
N ILE A 419 -4.28 -19.59 -21.08
CA ILE A 419 -4.88 -19.11 -19.83
C ILE A 419 -4.99 -20.24 -18.79
N VAL A 420 -5.46 -21.42 -19.18
CA VAL A 420 -5.56 -22.57 -18.26
C VAL A 420 -4.18 -22.94 -17.71
N LYS A 421 -3.18 -23.09 -18.58
CA LYS A 421 -1.79 -23.38 -18.18
C LYS A 421 -1.24 -22.31 -17.24
N GLN A 422 -1.44 -21.04 -17.58
CA GLN A 422 -0.95 -19.92 -16.78
C GLN A 422 -1.59 -19.87 -15.38
N ILE A 423 -2.90 -20.09 -15.27
CA ILE A 423 -3.60 -20.08 -13.97
C ILE A 423 -3.13 -21.24 -13.09
N VAL A 424 -2.87 -22.41 -13.67
CA VAL A 424 -2.30 -23.55 -12.93
C VAL A 424 -0.92 -23.17 -12.37
N LEU A 425 -0.03 -22.59 -13.18
CA LEU A 425 1.29 -22.12 -12.73
C LEU A 425 1.18 -21.12 -11.57
N LEU A 426 0.30 -20.13 -11.69
CA LEU A 426 0.09 -19.12 -10.64
C LEU A 426 -0.47 -19.74 -9.36
N ARG A 427 -1.48 -20.62 -9.46
CA ARG A 427 -2.05 -21.31 -8.31
C ARG A 427 -1.04 -22.22 -7.62
N THR A 428 -0.14 -22.86 -8.37
CA THR A 428 0.96 -23.65 -7.79
C THR A 428 1.92 -22.75 -7.02
N CYS A 429 2.27 -21.58 -7.56
CA CYS A 429 3.10 -20.62 -6.85
C CYS A 429 2.42 -20.12 -5.56
N PHE A 430 1.12 -19.79 -5.61
CA PHE A 430 0.36 -19.31 -4.44
C PHE A 430 0.28 -20.32 -3.28
N LYS A 431 0.52 -21.61 -3.54
CA LYS A 431 0.57 -22.64 -2.49
C LYS A 431 1.87 -22.63 -1.69
N THR A 432 2.96 -22.12 -2.27
CA THR A 432 4.30 -22.22 -1.69
C THR A 432 4.95 -20.87 -1.43
N HIS A 433 4.42 -19.80 -2.02
CA HIS A 433 4.95 -18.45 -1.92
C HIS A 433 3.83 -17.42 -1.73
N SER A 434 4.21 -16.21 -1.30
CA SER A 434 3.29 -15.09 -1.19
C SER A 434 2.69 -14.73 -2.56
N LEU A 435 1.46 -14.22 -2.55
CA LEU A 435 0.81 -13.67 -3.74
C LEU A 435 1.67 -12.54 -4.37
N ARG A 436 2.30 -11.70 -3.55
CA ARG A 436 3.22 -10.64 -3.99
C ARG A 436 4.46 -11.20 -4.69
N HIS A 437 5.12 -12.21 -4.11
CA HIS A 437 6.22 -12.94 -4.75
C HIS A 437 5.80 -13.45 -6.13
N CYS A 438 4.68 -14.17 -6.20
CA CYS A 438 4.20 -14.76 -7.46
C CYS A 438 3.79 -13.68 -8.49
N VAL A 439 3.32 -12.52 -8.05
CA VAL A 439 2.97 -11.42 -8.95
C VAL A 439 4.22 -10.80 -9.59
N TYR A 440 5.29 -10.61 -8.81
CA TYR A 440 6.56 -10.03 -9.24
C TYR A 440 7.57 -11.03 -9.82
N ASN A 441 7.27 -12.32 -9.78
CA ASN A 441 8.14 -13.34 -10.35
C ASN A 441 8.00 -13.36 -11.89
N GLU A 442 8.95 -12.72 -12.59
CA GLU A 442 8.99 -12.65 -14.05
C GLU A 442 9.02 -14.05 -14.70
N SER A 443 9.61 -15.05 -14.04
CA SER A 443 9.65 -16.43 -14.56
C SER A 443 8.28 -17.09 -14.65
N LEU A 444 7.25 -16.50 -14.03
CA LEU A 444 5.86 -16.95 -14.20
C LEU A 444 5.17 -16.32 -15.42
N ASN A 445 5.74 -15.28 -16.05
CA ASN A 445 5.16 -14.61 -17.24
C ASN A 445 5.41 -15.36 -18.56
N THR A 446 5.48 -16.69 -18.55
CA THR A 446 5.98 -17.49 -19.69
C THR A 446 4.94 -17.74 -20.78
N VAL A 447 3.66 -17.88 -20.41
CA VAL A 447 2.61 -18.31 -21.35
C VAL A 447 1.61 -17.18 -21.61
N ALA A 448 1.12 -16.54 -20.54
CA ALA A 448 0.25 -15.37 -20.61
C ALA A 448 0.48 -14.47 -19.39
N ARG A 449 0.38 -13.15 -19.54
CA ARG A 449 0.67 -12.20 -18.45
C ARG A 449 -0.53 -11.98 -17.54
N VAL A 450 -1.01 -13.05 -16.91
CA VAL A 450 -2.22 -13.05 -16.06
C VAL A 450 -1.98 -12.31 -14.74
N ASN A 451 -0.89 -12.61 -14.02
CA ASN A 451 -0.46 -11.96 -12.78
C ASN A 451 -0.37 -10.42 -12.86
N ILE A 452 -0.01 -9.84 -14.01
CA ILE A 452 -0.01 -8.38 -14.20
C ILE A 452 -1.41 -7.76 -13.97
N GLY A 453 -2.48 -8.56 -14.10
CA GLY A 453 -3.86 -8.14 -13.84
C GLY A 453 -4.26 -8.05 -12.39
N ILE A 454 -3.38 -8.49 -11.48
CA ILE A 454 -3.61 -8.43 -10.05
C ILE A 454 -3.20 -7.03 -9.57
N TYR A 455 -3.94 -6.02 -10.03
CA TYR A 455 -3.54 -4.61 -9.94
C TYR A 455 -3.35 -4.12 -8.51
N TYR A 456 -4.09 -4.68 -7.56
CA TYR A 456 -4.09 -4.20 -6.18
C TYR A 456 -2.72 -4.37 -5.51
N ILE A 457 -1.94 -5.41 -5.85
CA ILE A 457 -0.57 -5.60 -5.32
C ILE A 457 0.32 -4.42 -5.69
N TYR A 458 0.33 -4.05 -6.97
CA TYR A 458 1.12 -2.90 -7.43
C TYR A 458 0.62 -1.60 -6.82
N LEU A 459 -0.70 -1.43 -6.70
CA LEU A 459 -1.27 -0.20 -6.18
C LEU A 459 -1.05 -0.02 -4.67
N GLU A 460 -1.13 -1.08 -3.88
CA GLU A 460 -0.77 -1.04 -2.45
C GLU A 460 0.70 -0.67 -2.28
N ASP A 461 1.61 -1.29 -3.03
CA ASP A 461 3.03 -0.96 -2.98
C ASP A 461 3.26 0.53 -3.30
N TRP A 462 2.62 1.07 -4.34
CA TRP A 462 2.74 2.48 -4.71
C TRP A 462 2.10 3.42 -3.66
N TYR A 463 0.97 3.06 -3.03
CA TYR A 463 0.38 3.87 -1.96
C TYR A 463 1.17 3.84 -0.65
N GLN A 464 2.00 2.83 -0.41
CA GLN A 464 2.96 2.86 0.70
C GLN A 464 4.07 3.90 0.44
N ARG A 465 4.39 4.18 -0.83
CA ARG A 465 5.45 5.12 -1.22
C ARG A 465 4.94 6.49 -1.60
N PHE A 466 3.70 6.68 -2.02
CA PHE A 466 3.19 7.99 -2.39
C PHE A 466 1.90 8.33 -1.64
N PRO A 467 1.78 9.56 -1.11
CA PRO A 467 0.51 10.15 -0.74
C PRO A 467 -0.57 9.92 -1.80
N ARG A 468 -1.81 9.66 -1.36
CA ARG A 468 -2.92 9.35 -2.26
C ARG A 468 -3.22 10.48 -3.25
N ASP A 469 -2.97 11.73 -2.90
CA ASP A 469 -3.17 12.91 -3.75
C ASP A 469 -2.05 13.10 -4.82
N GLN A 470 -0.99 12.30 -4.77
CA GLN A 470 0.03 12.21 -5.82
C GLN A 470 -0.28 11.12 -6.85
N ILE A 471 -1.33 10.32 -6.65
CA ILE A 471 -1.72 9.24 -7.56
C ILE A 471 -3.17 9.44 -8.06
N HIS A 472 -3.34 9.52 -9.38
CA HIS A 472 -4.65 9.52 -10.03
C HIS A 472 -4.88 8.22 -10.78
N VAL A 473 -5.84 7.42 -10.32
CA VAL A 473 -6.20 6.15 -10.98
C VAL A 473 -7.39 6.38 -11.91
N LEU A 474 -7.24 5.96 -13.17
CA LEU A 474 -8.24 6.07 -14.23
C LEU A 474 -8.57 4.67 -14.79
N ARG A 475 -9.85 4.36 -15.01
CA ARG A 475 -10.25 3.20 -15.81
C ARG A 475 -10.38 3.61 -17.27
N LEU A 476 -9.89 2.77 -18.18
CA LEU A 476 -10.06 2.97 -19.61
C LEU A 476 -11.52 3.00 -20.02
N GLU A 477 -12.37 2.22 -19.35
CA GLU A 477 -13.82 2.22 -19.54
C GLU A 477 -14.41 3.61 -19.25
N ASP A 478 -14.04 4.23 -18.13
CA ASP A 478 -14.52 5.57 -17.77
C ASP A 478 -14.07 6.66 -18.76
N LEU A 479 -12.87 6.52 -19.31
CA LEU A 479 -12.36 7.42 -20.35
C LEU A 479 -13.18 7.30 -21.63
N ARG A 480 -13.54 6.07 -22.02
CA ARG A 480 -14.37 5.83 -23.22
C ARG A 480 -15.78 6.35 -23.03
N ASP A 481 -16.35 6.16 -21.85
CA ASP A 481 -17.72 6.58 -21.54
C ASP A 481 -17.83 8.11 -21.50
N ASN A 482 -16.84 8.80 -20.95
CA ASN A 482 -16.85 10.26 -20.88
C ASN A 482 -15.44 10.88 -20.94
N VAL A 483 -14.91 11.03 -22.16
CA VAL A 483 -13.58 11.62 -22.42
C VAL A 483 -13.45 13.00 -21.79
N THR A 484 -14.45 13.87 -21.97
CA THR A 484 -14.42 15.26 -21.47
C THR A 484 -14.24 15.30 -19.95
N LEU A 485 -15.01 14.51 -19.21
CA LEU A 485 -14.93 14.47 -17.75
C LEU A 485 -13.57 13.94 -17.26
N GLN A 486 -13.09 12.82 -17.83
CA GLN A 486 -11.83 12.23 -17.36
C GLN A 486 -10.63 13.12 -17.71
N MET A 487 -10.61 13.75 -18.88
CA MET A 487 -9.54 14.68 -19.24
C MET A 487 -9.53 15.93 -18.36
N ARG A 488 -10.70 16.49 -17.99
CA ARG A 488 -10.79 17.58 -17.00
C ARG A 488 -10.19 17.17 -15.65
N ARG A 489 -10.50 15.97 -15.16
CA ARG A 489 -9.92 15.44 -13.90
C ARG A 489 -8.41 15.30 -13.99
N ILE A 490 -7.88 14.84 -15.13
CA ILE A 490 -6.43 14.75 -15.36
C ILE A 490 -5.78 16.14 -15.33
N PHE A 491 -6.33 17.12 -16.05
CA PHE A 491 -5.77 18.48 -16.06
C PHE A 491 -5.81 19.12 -14.68
N GLN A 492 -6.90 18.94 -13.93
CA GLN A 492 -7.02 19.40 -12.55
C GLN A 492 -5.97 18.73 -11.64
N PHE A 493 -5.77 17.42 -11.77
CA PHE A 493 -4.79 16.66 -11.00
C PHE A 493 -3.33 17.10 -11.29
N LEU A 494 -3.03 17.43 -12.56
CA LEU A 494 -1.74 18.00 -12.97
C LEU A 494 -1.59 19.48 -12.56
N GLY A 495 -2.62 20.10 -12.00
CA GLY A 495 -2.64 21.51 -11.65
C GLY A 495 -2.46 22.40 -12.87
N LEU A 496 -3.08 22.03 -13.99
CA LEU A 496 -3.16 22.82 -15.21
C LEU A 496 -4.49 23.56 -15.26
N GLU A 497 -4.51 24.70 -15.94
CA GLU A 497 -5.76 25.40 -16.24
C GLU A 497 -6.67 24.55 -17.13
N MET A 498 -7.97 24.83 -17.13
CA MET A 498 -8.88 24.11 -17.99
C MET A 498 -8.70 24.56 -19.44
N PRO A 499 -8.59 23.62 -20.41
CA PRO A 499 -8.52 24.00 -21.81
C PRO A 499 -9.80 24.69 -22.28
N ASP A 500 -9.67 25.56 -23.29
CA ASP A 500 -10.83 26.16 -23.96
C ASP A 500 -11.68 25.11 -24.69
N THR A 501 -12.90 25.50 -25.09
CA THR A 501 -13.86 24.62 -25.75
C THR A 501 -13.27 23.97 -27.01
N LYS A 502 -12.54 24.74 -27.81
CA LYS A 502 -11.91 24.25 -29.06
C LYS A 502 -10.90 23.14 -28.78
N THR A 503 -10.06 23.32 -27.77
CA THR A 503 -9.04 22.35 -27.35
C THR A 503 -9.71 21.11 -26.77
N MET A 504 -10.76 21.26 -25.96
CA MET A 504 -11.54 20.14 -25.44
C MET A 504 -12.25 19.35 -26.55
N ASP A 505 -12.77 20.01 -27.58
CA ASP A 505 -13.40 19.37 -28.73
C ASP A 505 -12.38 18.59 -29.58
N LEU A 506 -11.18 19.15 -29.77
CA LEU A 506 -10.05 18.44 -30.39
C LEU A 506 -9.72 17.18 -29.59
N ILE A 507 -9.53 17.31 -28.27
CA ILE A 507 -9.26 16.18 -27.39
C ILE A 507 -10.36 15.13 -27.50
N LYS A 508 -11.64 15.52 -27.54
CA LYS A 508 -12.77 14.59 -27.68
C LYS A 508 -12.77 13.88 -29.04
N GLY A 509 -12.45 14.59 -30.12
CA GLY A 509 -12.45 14.10 -31.49
C GLY A 509 -11.26 13.21 -31.87
N MET A 510 -10.23 13.09 -31.00
CA MET A 510 -9.08 12.23 -31.26
C MET A 510 -9.49 10.76 -31.42
N ALA A 511 -9.27 10.23 -32.63
CA ALA A 511 -9.52 8.82 -32.94
C ALA A 511 -8.45 7.92 -32.33
N VAL A 512 -8.90 6.87 -31.64
CA VAL A 512 -8.00 5.81 -31.17
C VAL A 512 -7.68 4.93 -32.37
N SER A 513 -6.41 4.87 -32.79
CA SER A 513 -5.98 3.93 -33.82
C SER A 513 -6.06 2.49 -33.29
N ASN A 514 -7.24 1.88 -33.36
CA ASN A 514 -7.43 0.45 -33.15
C ASN A 514 -7.20 -0.27 -34.48
N LYS A 515 -5.97 -0.23 -35.01
CA LYS A 515 -5.53 -1.16 -36.08
C LYS A 515 -5.30 -2.57 -35.52
N GLY A 516 -6.17 -3.01 -34.59
CA GLY A 516 -6.07 -4.28 -33.90
C GLY A 516 -6.86 -5.36 -34.63
N LYS A 517 -6.36 -6.59 -34.59
CA LYS A 517 -7.05 -7.77 -35.10
C LYS A 517 -8.36 -7.97 -34.34
N SER A 518 -9.47 -8.13 -35.05
CA SER A 518 -10.76 -8.46 -34.45
C SER A 518 -10.81 -9.95 -34.16
N ALA A 519 -10.82 -10.32 -32.88
CA ALA A 519 -11.11 -11.66 -32.41
C ALA A 519 -11.85 -11.58 -31.07
N ALA A 520 -12.78 -12.50 -30.83
CA ALA A 520 -13.47 -12.62 -29.55
C ALA A 520 -12.81 -13.74 -28.72
N MET A 521 -12.71 -13.55 -27.41
CA MET A 521 -12.34 -14.66 -26.51
C MET A 521 -13.52 -15.61 -26.32
N LEU A 522 -13.26 -16.90 -26.12
CA LEU A 522 -14.32 -17.84 -25.78
C LEU A 522 -15.00 -17.45 -24.46
N ASN A 523 -16.33 -17.59 -24.39
CA ASN A 523 -17.11 -17.30 -23.18
C ASN A 523 -16.60 -18.09 -21.97
N LYS A 524 -16.22 -19.37 -22.16
CA LYS A 524 -15.61 -20.19 -21.09
C LYS A 524 -14.29 -19.59 -20.57
N THR A 525 -13.45 -19.05 -21.45
CA THR A 525 -12.18 -18.43 -21.07
C THR A 525 -12.42 -17.14 -20.29
N LYS A 526 -13.41 -16.34 -20.73
CA LYS A 526 -13.82 -15.14 -20.02
C LYS A 526 -14.27 -15.47 -18.60
N LEU A 527 -15.15 -16.46 -18.43
CA LEU A 527 -15.65 -16.89 -17.12
C LEU A 527 -14.52 -17.37 -16.20
N ILE A 528 -13.55 -18.13 -16.72
CA ILE A 528 -12.36 -18.57 -15.97
C ILE A 528 -11.55 -17.35 -15.48
N LEU A 529 -11.29 -16.39 -16.36
CA LEU A 529 -10.53 -15.18 -16.01
C LEU A 529 -11.29 -14.31 -15.01
N ASP A 530 -12.59 -14.08 -15.22
CA ASP A 530 -13.43 -13.28 -14.33
C ASP A 530 -13.46 -13.90 -12.93
N ASN A 531 -13.63 -15.22 -12.83
CA ASN A 531 -13.58 -15.93 -11.55
C ASN A 531 -12.18 -15.91 -10.91
N PHE A 532 -11.11 -16.01 -11.72
CA PHE A 532 -9.74 -15.90 -11.22
C PHE A 532 -9.45 -14.50 -10.64
N TYR A 533 -9.84 -13.43 -11.34
CA TYR A 533 -9.57 -12.06 -10.91
C TYR A 533 -10.52 -11.53 -9.83
N ARG A 534 -11.71 -12.12 -9.69
CA ARG A 534 -12.75 -11.67 -8.74
C ARG A 534 -12.23 -11.32 -7.33
N PRO A 535 -11.51 -12.21 -6.61
CA PRO A 535 -11.02 -11.88 -5.26
C PRO A 535 -10.09 -10.66 -5.28
N TYR A 536 -9.21 -10.56 -6.27
CA TYR A 536 -8.24 -9.48 -6.40
C TYR A 536 -8.86 -8.15 -6.81
N ASN A 537 -9.88 -8.17 -7.67
CA ASN A 537 -10.63 -6.99 -8.08
C ASN A 537 -11.48 -6.45 -6.93
N ARG A 538 -12.07 -7.34 -6.12
CA ARG A 538 -12.77 -6.92 -4.88
C ARG A 538 -11.82 -6.21 -3.92
N ARG A 539 -10.59 -6.72 -3.78
CA ARG A 539 -9.56 -6.04 -3.00
C ARG A 539 -9.19 -4.68 -3.60
N LEU A 540 -9.02 -4.58 -4.92
CA LEU A 540 -8.80 -3.31 -5.60
C LEU A 540 -9.94 -2.31 -5.33
N ALA A 541 -11.19 -2.76 -5.40
CA ALA A 541 -12.37 -1.92 -5.11
C ALA A 541 -12.39 -1.40 -3.67
N GLN A 542 -11.95 -2.20 -2.70
CA GLN A 542 -11.80 -1.76 -1.30
C GLN A 542 -10.72 -0.68 -1.17
N ILE A 543 -9.54 -0.87 -1.77
CA ILE A 543 -8.44 0.11 -1.73
C ILE A 543 -8.83 1.44 -2.39
N MET A 544 -9.58 1.35 -3.48
CA MET A 544 -10.10 2.49 -4.22
C MET A 544 -11.32 3.13 -3.57
N LYS A 545 -11.99 2.43 -2.64
CA LYS A 545 -13.29 2.81 -2.05
C LYS A 545 -14.39 3.00 -3.09
N GLU A 546 -14.36 2.20 -4.15
CA GLU A 546 -15.23 2.35 -5.31
C GLU A 546 -15.58 0.99 -5.93
N LYS A 547 -16.86 0.58 -5.84
CA LYS A 547 -17.35 -0.73 -6.31
C LYS A 547 -17.01 -1.01 -7.78
N ARG A 548 -16.94 0.04 -8.61
CA ARG A 548 -16.67 -0.08 -10.05
C ARG A 548 -15.33 -0.74 -10.39
N TYR A 549 -14.37 -0.79 -9.46
CA TYR A 549 -13.10 -1.51 -9.64
C TYR A 549 -13.19 -3.02 -9.35
N SER A 550 -14.35 -3.55 -8.94
CA SER A 550 -14.52 -5.00 -8.79
C SER A 550 -14.78 -5.69 -10.14
N TRP A 551 -15.30 -4.95 -11.12
CA TRP A 551 -15.83 -5.49 -12.37
C TRP A 551 -16.77 -6.68 -12.17
N ASP A 552 -17.42 -6.79 -11.01
CA ASP A 552 -18.53 -7.72 -10.83
C ASP A 552 -19.65 -7.23 -11.76
N SER A 553 -19.93 -7.99 -12.81
CA SER A 553 -21.14 -7.84 -13.61
C SER A 553 -22.34 -7.86 -12.66
N VAL A 554 -23.11 -6.76 -12.64
CA VAL A 554 -24.43 -6.73 -12.00
C VAL A 554 -25.33 -7.74 -12.68
#